data_AF-A0A7J6RW95-F1
#
_entry.id   AF-A0A7J6RW95-F1
#
_cell.length_a   1.000
_cell.length_b   1.000
_cell.length_c   1.000
_cell.angle_alpha   90.00
_cell.angle_beta   90.00
_cell.angle_gamma   90.00
#
_symmetry.space_group_name_H-M   'P 1'
#
loop_
_entity.id
_entity.type
_entity.pdbx_description
1 polymer ?
#
loop_
_entity_poly.entity_id
_entity_poly.type
_entity_poly.pdbx_seq_one_letter_code
_entity_poly.pdbx_strand_id
1 'polypeptide(L)'
;IPKEPKVMFRSTDVPRVYESAAAFAWGMFPELTNEDPADVMDITVVDERSDSMKPSDTVCPGLEEALDEFYKSAEAKERAEWGSSLREIIGKTTGYSPIYRTDDPKQMYNLYTFPTECWVAHACPTVPSSPKAVPPEFDEGLMRSIQGEAAYWVNNRYSTSSKLRRLAYGPFIEDLLEDLREDRRRLSVYMGHDFGPANSVMDPLRLTWMDSGNRCASILPPFGAMLMMEIYTDKKVRFIYNGRVASVENIKECSGKALCSYEAIVQFLKSLVPSKRECR
;
A
#
# COMPACT_ATOMS: atom_id res chain seq x y z
N ILE A 1 5.53 -17.66 -23.80
CA ILE A 1 5.42 -16.50 -22.87
C ILE A 1 5.82 -15.16 -23.51
N PRO A 2 4.99 -14.09 -23.42
CA PRO A 2 5.41 -12.74 -23.80
C PRO A 2 6.56 -12.24 -22.91
N LYS A 3 7.66 -11.78 -23.51
CA LYS A 3 8.87 -11.34 -22.80
C LYS A 3 8.91 -9.83 -22.61
N GLU A 4 9.87 -9.34 -21.83
CA GLU A 4 10.22 -7.92 -21.78
C GLU A 4 10.38 -7.35 -23.21
N PRO A 5 9.85 -6.14 -23.48
CA PRO A 5 9.12 -5.26 -22.57
C PRO A 5 7.59 -5.40 -22.64
N LYS A 6 7.04 -6.49 -23.19
CA LYS A 6 5.57 -6.66 -23.23
C LYS A 6 5.01 -6.95 -21.85
N VAL A 7 5.74 -7.71 -21.05
CA VAL A 7 5.38 -8.12 -19.68
C VAL A 7 6.56 -7.84 -18.77
N MET A 8 6.32 -7.20 -17.63
CA MET A 8 7.30 -6.99 -16.56
C MET A 8 6.74 -7.44 -15.23
N PHE A 9 7.59 -8.09 -14.46
CA PHE A 9 7.37 -8.37 -13.05
C PHE A 9 8.46 -7.69 -12.23
N ARG A 10 8.05 -6.92 -11.24
CA ARG A 10 8.93 -6.34 -10.23
C ARG A 10 8.46 -6.77 -8.85
N SER A 11 9.39 -7.16 -7.99
CA SER A 11 9.13 -7.55 -6.61
C SER A 11 10.08 -6.84 -5.66
N THR A 12 9.60 -6.54 -4.45
CA THR A 12 10.50 -6.15 -3.35
C THR A 12 11.42 -7.32 -3.00
N ASP A 13 12.61 -7.03 -2.47
CA ASP A 13 13.57 -8.03 -1.99
C ASP A 13 13.17 -8.65 -0.65
N VAL A 14 12.07 -9.41 -0.68
CA VAL A 14 11.53 -10.13 0.48
C VAL A 14 11.01 -11.49 0.03
N PRO A 15 11.44 -12.62 0.65
CA PRO A 15 11.09 -13.97 0.21
C PRO A 15 9.62 -14.20 -0.13
N ARG A 16 8.73 -13.88 0.80
CA ARG A 16 7.29 -14.04 0.62
C ARG A 16 6.72 -13.26 -0.58
N VAL A 17 7.38 -12.18 -1.01
CA VAL A 17 6.89 -11.31 -2.08
C VAL A 17 7.34 -11.81 -3.44
N TYR A 18 8.63 -12.16 -3.63
CA TYR A 18 9.05 -12.71 -4.92
C TYR A 18 8.50 -14.13 -5.15
N GLU A 19 8.25 -14.90 -4.09
CA GLU A 19 7.51 -16.17 -4.18
C GLU A 19 6.06 -15.94 -4.61
N SER A 20 5.41 -14.89 -4.10
CA SER A 20 4.06 -14.49 -4.53
C SER A 20 4.06 -14.04 -5.99
N ALA A 21 5.10 -13.31 -6.43
CA ALA A 21 5.26 -12.90 -7.82
C ALA A 21 5.39 -14.11 -8.75
N ALA A 22 6.21 -15.10 -8.37
CA ALA A 22 6.36 -16.35 -9.11
C ALA A 22 5.05 -17.16 -9.14
N ALA A 23 4.36 -17.30 -8.00
CA ALA A 23 3.08 -18.00 -7.93
C ALA A 23 2.00 -17.32 -8.79
N PHE A 24 1.94 -15.99 -8.78
CA PHE A 24 1.03 -15.23 -9.64
C PHE A 24 1.35 -15.44 -11.12
N ALA A 25 2.63 -15.43 -11.48
CA ALA A 25 3.08 -15.67 -12.83
C ALA A 25 2.72 -17.08 -13.34
N TRP A 26 2.91 -18.11 -12.52
CA TRP A 26 2.51 -19.48 -12.85
C TRP A 26 0.99 -19.59 -13.08
N GLY A 27 0.19 -18.84 -12.32
CA GLY A 27 -1.25 -18.77 -12.54
C GLY A 27 -1.62 -18.08 -13.86
N MET A 28 -0.89 -17.02 -14.25
CA MET A 28 -1.15 -16.26 -15.49
C MET A 28 -0.64 -16.96 -16.75
N PHE A 29 0.51 -17.62 -16.65
CA PHE A 29 1.20 -18.28 -17.76
C PHE A 29 1.52 -19.73 -17.36
N PRO A 30 0.54 -20.66 -17.42
CA PRO A 30 0.74 -22.05 -17.03
C PRO A 30 1.86 -22.75 -17.80
N GLU A 31 2.18 -22.26 -19.00
CA GLU A 31 3.32 -22.69 -19.83
C GLU A 31 4.66 -22.64 -19.09
N LEU A 32 4.82 -21.72 -18.12
CA LEU A 32 6.02 -21.58 -17.27
C LEU A 32 6.27 -22.81 -16.36
N THR A 33 5.26 -23.67 -16.20
CA THR A 33 5.40 -24.89 -15.39
C THR A 33 6.00 -26.05 -16.19
N ASN A 34 6.14 -25.90 -17.52
CA ASN A 34 6.89 -26.85 -18.32
C ASN A 34 8.39 -26.62 -18.04
N GLU A 35 9.15 -27.69 -17.78
CA GLU A 35 10.58 -27.62 -17.43
C GLU A 35 11.49 -27.17 -18.60
N ASP A 36 10.98 -26.45 -19.61
CA ASP A 36 11.80 -25.90 -20.68
C ASP A 36 12.58 -24.67 -20.16
N PRO A 37 13.91 -24.70 -20.13
CA PRO A 37 14.73 -23.55 -19.73
C PRO A 37 14.53 -22.30 -20.61
N ALA A 38 13.89 -22.43 -21.78
CA ALA A 38 13.54 -21.30 -22.64
C ALA A 38 12.32 -20.51 -22.14
N ASP A 39 11.51 -21.11 -21.26
CA ASP A 39 10.27 -20.59 -20.68
C ASP A 39 10.52 -20.02 -19.28
N VAL A 40 11.57 -19.19 -19.16
CA VAL A 40 11.87 -18.43 -17.94
C VAL A 40 11.24 -17.04 -18.03
N MET A 41 10.62 -16.62 -16.92
CA MET A 41 10.13 -15.26 -16.73
C MET A 41 11.00 -14.54 -15.72
N ASP A 42 11.57 -13.41 -16.12
CA ASP A 42 12.40 -12.60 -15.24
C ASP A 42 11.53 -11.81 -14.25
N ILE A 43 11.91 -11.85 -12.97
CA ILE A 43 11.36 -11.01 -11.91
C ILE A 43 12.45 -10.04 -11.48
N THR A 44 12.23 -8.75 -11.72
CA THR A 44 13.15 -7.70 -11.28
C THR A 44 13.03 -7.52 -9.78
N VAL A 45 14.13 -7.69 -9.07
CA VAL A 45 14.22 -7.43 -7.62
C VAL A 45 15.19 -6.28 -7.41
N VAL A 46 14.76 -5.27 -6.67
CA VAL A 46 15.56 -4.08 -6.34
C VAL A 46 16.00 -4.17 -4.90
N ASP A 47 17.24 -3.77 -4.62
CA ASP A 47 17.77 -3.72 -3.24
C ASP A 47 16.88 -2.86 -2.36
N GLU A 48 16.59 -3.35 -1.15
CA GLU A 48 15.65 -2.73 -0.21
C GLU A 48 15.93 -1.24 0.05
N ARG A 49 17.20 -0.83 0.07
CA ARG A 49 17.58 0.57 0.35
C ARG A 49 17.27 1.50 -0.82
N SER A 50 17.15 0.95 -2.02
CA SER A 50 16.84 1.67 -3.25
C SER A 50 15.42 1.45 -3.76
N ASP A 51 14.66 0.56 -3.13
CA ASP A 51 13.33 0.21 -3.60
C ASP A 51 12.29 1.28 -3.26
N SER A 52 11.76 1.89 -4.30
CA SER A 52 10.73 2.92 -4.24
C SER A 52 9.32 2.38 -4.00
N MET A 53 9.06 1.07 -4.13
CA MET A 53 7.70 0.50 -4.01
C MET A 53 7.05 0.69 -2.64
N LYS A 54 7.86 1.06 -1.64
CA LYS A 54 7.42 1.48 -0.31
C LYS A 54 7.92 2.89 0.01
N PRO A 55 7.16 3.68 0.78
CA PRO A 55 7.70 4.92 1.36
C PRO A 55 8.99 4.64 2.12
N SER A 56 10.06 5.35 1.77
CA SER A 56 11.40 5.16 2.33
C SER A 56 12.17 6.48 2.37
N ASP A 57 12.68 6.81 3.55
CA ASP A 57 13.60 7.95 3.76
C ASP A 57 14.98 7.68 3.15
N THR A 58 15.35 6.43 2.89
CA THR A 58 16.59 6.11 2.17
C THR A 58 16.47 6.48 0.68
N VAL A 59 15.26 6.33 0.11
CA VAL A 59 14.96 6.72 -1.28
C VAL A 59 14.70 8.22 -1.41
N CYS A 60 14.00 8.81 -0.43
CA CYS A 60 13.72 10.24 -0.39
C CYS A 60 13.97 10.80 1.04
N PRO A 61 15.23 11.16 1.38
CA PRO A 61 15.63 11.65 2.71
C PRO A 61 14.75 12.73 3.33
N GLY A 62 14.22 13.65 2.53
CA GLY A 62 13.28 14.68 3.02
C GLY A 62 12.02 14.12 3.72
N LEU A 63 11.69 12.85 3.51
CA LEU A 63 10.58 12.17 4.20
C LEU A 63 10.80 12.07 5.72
N GLU A 64 12.04 11.87 6.18
CA GLU A 64 12.34 11.75 7.62
C GLU A 64 11.97 13.04 8.35
N GLU A 65 12.43 14.19 7.85
CA GLU A 65 12.11 15.50 8.43
C GLU A 65 10.60 15.78 8.38
N ALA A 66 9.94 15.45 7.26
CA ALA A 66 8.50 15.64 7.12
C ALA A 66 7.68 14.78 8.10
N LEU A 67 8.12 13.55 8.37
CA LEU A 67 7.52 12.68 9.39
C LEU A 67 7.74 13.25 10.80
N ASP A 68 8.94 13.75 11.08
CA ASP A 68 9.27 14.38 12.35
C ASP A 68 8.44 15.64 12.63
N GLU A 69 8.16 16.46 11.61
CA GLU A 69 7.20 17.56 11.66
C GLU A 69 5.79 17.06 11.98
N PHE A 70 5.33 16.02 11.29
CA PHE A 70 4.01 15.42 11.51
C PHE A 70 3.84 14.90 12.93
N TYR A 71 4.79 14.15 13.47
CA TYR A 71 4.70 13.61 14.83
C TYR A 71 4.64 14.70 15.92
N LYS A 72 5.07 15.93 15.61
CA LYS A 72 4.97 17.09 16.52
C LYS A 72 3.66 17.88 16.35
N SER A 73 2.93 17.64 15.27
CA SER A 73 1.70 18.36 14.91
C SER A 73 0.53 18.09 15.86
N ALA A 74 -0.46 18.98 15.87
CA ALA A 74 -1.70 18.80 16.63
C ALA A 74 -2.47 17.56 16.14
N GLU A 75 -2.56 17.35 14.82
CA GLU A 75 -3.26 16.20 14.24
C GLU A 75 -2.72 14.86 14.75
N ALA A 76 -1.39 14.68 14.76
CA ALA A 76 -0.78 13.44 15.24
C ALA A 76 -1.00 13.22 16.74
N LYS A 77 -0.93 14.28 17.55
CA LYS A 77 -1.17 14.23 19.00
C LYS A 77 -2.64 13.91 19.30
N GLU A 78 -3.57 14.62 18.68
CA GLU A 78 -5.02 14.38 18.83
C GLU A 78 -5.38 12.95 18.41
N ARG A 79 -4.79 12.44 17.33
CA ARG A 79 -5.02 11.06 16.89
C ARG A 79 -4.44 10.05 17.88
N ALA A 80 -3.24 10.29 18.41
CA ALA A 80 -2.66 9.45 19.44
C ALA A 80 -3.53 9.43 20.71
N GLU A 81 -4.01 10.59 21.17
CA GLU A 81 -4.92 10.68 22.32
C GLU A 81 -6.24 9.95 22.08
N TRP A 82 -6.83 10.10 20.89
CA TRP A 82 -8.08 9.43 20.49
C TRP A 82 -7.99 7.90 20.61
N GLY A 83 -6.84 7.33 20.26
CA GLY A 83 -6.60 5.89 20.30
C GLY A 83 -6.27 5.31 21.69
N SER A 84 -6.25 6.13 22.75
CA SER A 84 -5.80 5.75 24.10
C SER A 84 -6.61 4.58 24.69
N SER A 85 -7.93 4.60 24.59
CA SER A 85 -8.80 3.52 25.07
C SER A 85 -8.51 2.19 24.36
N LEU A 86 -8.22 2.22 23.06
CA LEU A 86 -7.81 1.02 22.30
C LEU A 86 -6.49 0.50 22.85
N ARG A 87 -5.48 1.36 23.02
CA ARG A 87 -4.18 0.97 23.56
C ARG A 87 -4.27 0.39 24.97
N GLU A 88 -5.14 0.92 25.82
CA GLU A 88 -5.34 0.37 27.16
C GLU A 88 -5.86 -1.06 27.11
N ILE A 89 -6.83 -1.35 26.23
CA ILE A 89 -7.34 -2.72 26.03
C ILE A 89 -6.21 -3.62 25.52
N ILE A 90 -5.46 -3.19 24.50
CA ILE A 90 -4.34 -3.98 23.96
C ILE A 90 -3.31 -4.29 25.04
N GLY A 91 -2.89 -3.27 25.79
CA GLY A 91 -1.91 -3.42 26.86
C GLY A 91 -2.38 -4.37 27.97
N LYS A 92 -3.65 -4.27 28.38
CA LYS A 92 -4.24 -5.16 29.37
C LYS A 92 -4.29 -6.61 28.88
N THR A 93 -4.76 -6.83 27.66
CA THR A 93 -4.95 -8.19 27.13
C THR A 93 -3.63 -8.86 26.77
N THR A 94 -2.63 -8.10 26.33
CA THR A 94 -1.29 -8.64 26.02
C THR A 94 -0.39 -8.76 27.26
N GLY A 95 -0.75 -8.15 28.39
CA GLY A 95 0.07 -8.09 29.60
C GLY A 95 1.18 -7.03 29.56
N TYR A 96 1.22 -6.16 28.54
CA TYR A 96 2.24 -5.15 28.32
C TYR A 96 1.76 -3.70 28.55
N SER A 97 0.79 -3.49 29.45
CA SER A 97 0.20 -2.16 29.74
C SER A 97 1.18 -0.99 29.84
N PRO A 98 2.38 -1.10 30.45
CA PRO A 98 3.32 0.03 30.52
C PRO A 98 3.75 0.58 29.16
N ILE A 99 3.89 -0.28 28.14
CA ILE A 99 4.34 0.10 26.80
C ILE A 99 3.22 0.83 26.03
N TYR A 100 1.97 0.49 26.30
CA TYR A 100 0.79 1.06 25.63
C TYR A 100 0.31 2.38 26.24
N ARG A 101 0.79 2.75 27.43
CA ARG A 101 0.46 3.99 28.14
C ARG A 101 1.39 5.13 27.74
N THR A 102 1.28 5.52 26.48
CA THR A 102 2.01 6.66 25.90
C THR A 102 1.10 7.43 24.95
N ASP A 103 1.35 8.73 24.85
CA ASP A 103 0.73 9.64 23.88
C ASP A 103 1.74 10.12 22.83
N ASP A 104 2.95 9.53 22.81
CA ASP A 104 3.98 9.82 21.80
C ASP A 104 3.57 9.30 20.42
N PRO A 105 3.27 10.19 19.44
CA PRO A 105 2.83 9.77 18.12
C PRO A 105 3.87 8.91 17.37
N LYS A 106 5.16 9.04 17.68
CA LYS A 106 6.23 8.24 17.04
C LYS A 106 6.09 6.75 17.35
N GLN A 107 5.45 6.40 18.46
CA GLN A 107 5.31 5.01 18.89
C GLN A 107 4.07 4.33 18.28
N MET A 108 3.09 5.11 17.80
CA MET A 108 1.78 4.59 17.40
C MET A 108 1.85 3.55 16.28
N TYR A 109 2.75 3.73 15.31
CA TYR A 109 2.97 2.72 14.27
C TYR A 109 3.26 1.33 14.87
N ASN A 110 4.25 1.22 15.75
CA ASN A 110 4.62 -0.07 16.34
C ASN A 110 3.52 -0.59 17.29
N LEU A 111 2.88 0.31 18.05
CA LEU A 111 1.84 -0.06 19.01
C LEU A 111 0.60 -0.66 18.34
N TYR A 112 0.26 -0.25 17.11
CA TYR A 112 -0.90 -0.80 16.39
C TYR A 112 -0.53 -1.90 15.39
N THR A 113 0.60 -1.80 14.68
CA THR A 113 0.94 -2.75 13.60
C THR A 113 1.28 -4.14 14.15
N PHE A 114 2.20 -4.24 15.11
CA PHE A 114 2.63 -5.57 15.60
C PHE A 114 1.49 -6.40 16.20
N PRO A 115 0.60 -5.84 17.04
CA PRO A 115 -0.52 -6.61 17.55
C PRO A 115 -1.49 -7.01 16.45
N THR A 116 -1.75 -6.10 15.49
CA THR A 116 -2.62 -6.38 14.34
C THR A 116 -2.09 -7.56 13.53
N GLU A 117 -0.80 -7.56 13.16
CA GLU A 117 -0.18 -8.63 12.40
C GLU A 117 -0.24 -9.97 13.16
N CYS A 118 0.07 -9.95 14.46
CA CYS A 118 0.02 -11.13 15.32
C CYS A 118 -1.41 -11.71 15.36
N TRP A 119 -2.42 -10.89 15.63
CA TRP A 119 -3.79 -11.38 15.69
C TRP A 119 -4.32 -11.83 14.34
N VAL A 120 -4.01 -11.12 13.25
CA VAL A 120 -4.39 -11.57 11.90
C VAL A 120 -3.76 -12.93 11.62
N ALA A 121 -2.51 -13.18 12.00
CA ALA A 121 -1.89 -14.49 11.84
C ALA A 121 -2.60 -15.59 12.65
N HIS A 122 -3.06 -15.31 13.87
CA HIS A 122 -3.78 -16.27 14.73
C HIS A 122 -5.26 -16.45 14.35
N ALA A 123 -5.92 -15.40 13.85
CA ALA A 123 -7.32 -15.40 13.46
C ALA A 123 -7.54 -15.96 12.05
N CYS A 124 -6.61 -15.70 11.12
CA CYS A 124 -6.77 -16.08 9.72
C CYS A 124 -6.62 -17.60 9.56
N PRO A 125 -7.62 -18.33 9.04
CA PRO A 125 -7.58 -19.78 8.94
C PRO A 125 -6.52 -20.29 7.94
N THR A 126 -6.11 -19.46 6.99
CA THR A 126 -5.15 -19.83 5.94
C THR A 126 -3.69 -19.61 6.35
N VAL A 127 -3.42 -18.87 7.42
CA VAL A 127 -2.06 -18.67 7.93
C VAL A 127 -1.67 -19.87 8.81
N PRO A 128 -0.50 -20.49 8.67
CA PRO A 128 -0.11 -21.63 9.50
C PRO A 128 0.41 -21.16 10.87
N SER A 129 -0.51 -20.82 11.78
CA SER A 129 -0.18 -20.44 13.18
C SER A 129 -0.78 -21.40 14.19
N SER A 130 -0.09 -21.61 15.30
CA SER A 130 -0.53 -22.44 16.42
C SER A 130 -0.14 -21.79 17.75
N PRO A 131 -1.07 -21.65 18.71
CA PRO A 131 -2.48 -22.04 18.62
C PRO A 131 -3.32 -21.07 17.77
N LYS A 132 -4.45 -21.53 17.20
CA LYS A 132 -5.47 -20.67 16.60
C LYS A 132 -6.34 -20.02 17.68
N ALA A 133 -5.73 -19.14 18.46
CA ALA A 133 -6.35 -18.50 19.61
C ALA A 133 -6.22 -16.99 19.52
N VAL A 134 -7.35 -16.31 19.64
CA VAL A 134 -7.45 -14.86 19.80
C VAL A 134 -8.14 -14.63 21.16
N PRO A 135 -7.61 -13.75 22.03
CA PRO A 135 -8.25 -13.48 23.31
C PRO A 135 -9.69 -12.98 23.09
N PRO A 136 -10.66 -13.41 23.93
CA PRO A 136 -12.09 -13.14 23.72
C PRO A 136 -12.46 -11.65 23.73
N GLU A 137 -11.62 -10.80 24.32
CA GLU A 137 -11.77 -9.35 24.32
C GLU A 137 -11.59 -8.73 22.92
N PHE A 138 -10.91 -9.43 22.01
CA PHE A 138 -10.74 -9.00 20.61
C PHE A 138 -11.89 -9.49 19.73
N ASP A 139 -13.06 -8.92 19.97
CA ASP A 139 -14.19 -9.10 19.06
C ASP A 139 -13.96 -8.42 17.70
N GLU A 140 -14.86 -8.68 16.76
CA GLU A 140 -14.77 -8.17 15.39
C GLU A 140 -14.77 -6.62 15.33
N GLY A 141 -15.46 -5.95 16.25
CA GLY A 141 -15.53 -4.50 16.31
C GLY A 141 -14.23 -3.88 16.81
N LEU A 142 -13.64 -4.46 17.86
CA LEU A 142 -12.35 -4.04 18.39
C LEU A 142 -11.24 -4.27 17.37
N MET A 143 -11.21 -5.46 16.75
CA MET A 143 -10.23 -5.79 15.71
C MET A 143 -10.29 -4.80 14.54
N ARG A 144 -11.50 -4.46 14.06
CA ARG A 144 -11.67 -3.43 13.02
C ARG A 144 -11.16 -2.06 13.45
N SER A 145 -11.39 -1.67 14.71
CA SER A 145 -10.93 -0.38 15.24
C SER A 145 -9.40 -0.31 15.29
N ILE A 146 -8.75 -1.40 15.72
CA ILE A 146 -7.29 -1.48 15.78
C ILE A 146 -6.68 -1.55 14.38
N GLN A 147 -7.28 -2.30 13.45
CA GLN A 147 -6.87 -2.30 12.05
C GLN A 147 -7.00 -0.91 11.40
N GLY A 148 -8.02 -0.14 11.77
CA GLY A 148 -8.18 1.25 11.33
C GLY A 148 -7.04 2.15 11.81
N GLU A 149 -6.63 2.01 13.07
CA GLU A 149 -5.45 2.71 13.59
C GLU A 149 -4.16 2.24 12.93
N ALA A 150 -3.96 0.93 12.78
CA ALA A 150 -2.81 0.40 12.07
C ALA A 150 -2.74 0.93 10.64
N ALA A 151 -3.85 0.92 9.89
CA ALA A 151 -3.92 1.47 8.56
C ALA A 151 -3.62 2.98 8.53
N TYR A 152 -4.12 3.75 9.51
CA TYR A 152 -3.80 5.16 9.61
C TYR A 152 -2.31 5.39 9.83
N TRP A 153 -1.76 4.78 10.88
CA TRP A 153 -0.37 5.01 11.25
C TRP A 153 0.60 4.42 10.23
N VAL A 154 0.32 3.28 9.60
CA VAL A 154 1.18 2.67 8.56
C VAL A 154 1.14 3.45 7.25
N ASN A 155 -0.07 3.79 6.79
CA ASN A 155 -0.32 4.24 5.42
C ASN A 155 -0.92 5.65 5.37
N ASN A 156 -2.06 5.87 6.01
CA ASN A 156 -2.83 7.09 5.73
C ASN A 156 -2.20 8.36 6.34
N ARG A 157 -1.24 8.22 7.27
CA ARG A 157 -0.45 9.35 7.81
C ARG A 157 0.23 10.16 6.72
N TYR A 158 0.60 9.53 5.59
CA TYR A 158 1.26 10.23 4.49
C TYR A 158 0.31 11.17 3.74
N SER A 159 -1.01 10.98 3.86
CA SER A 159 -2.00 11.81 3.20
C SER A 159 -2.43 13.06 3.97
N THR A 160 -1.91 13.25 5.17
CA THR A 160 -2.22 14.39 6.06
C THR A 160 -1.71 15.71 5.50
N SER A 161 -0.64 15.69 4.69
CA SER A 161 -0.16 16.86 3.97
C SER A 161 0.27 16.53 2.54
N SER A 162 0.27 17.55 1.68
CA SER A 162 0.81 17.42 0.31
C SER A 162 2.31 17.08 0.34
N LYS A 163 3.07 17.68 1.26
CA LYS A 163 4.52 17.42 1.44
C LYS A 163 4.77 15.94 1.71
N LEU A 164 4.14 15.38 2.75
CA LEU A 164 4.28 13.95 3.08
C LEU A 164 3.86 13.04 1.93
N ARG A 165 2.73 13.33 1.30
CA ARG A 165 2.20 12.51 0.20
C ARG A 165 3.18 12.43 -0.96
N ARG A 166 3.79 13.56 -1.33
CA ARG A 166 4.77 13.64 -2.42
C ARG A 166 6.06 12.91 -2.06
N LEU A 167 6.59 13.13 -0.86
CA LEU A 167 7.84 12.49 -0.42
C LEU A 167 7.69 10.98 -0.22
N ALA A 168 6.55 10.52 0.27
CA ALA A 168 6.30 9.10 0.57
C ALA A 168 5.97 8.28 -0.68
N TYR A 169 5.07 8.78 -1.53
CA TYR A 169 4.54 8.00 -2.65
C TYR A 169 5.13 8.40 -4.00
N GLY A 170 5.64 9.62 -4.12
CA GLY A 170 6.18 10.17 -5.35
C GLY A 170 7.32 9.36 -5.97
N PRO A 171 8.26 8.77 -5.20
CA PRO A 171 9.29 7.91 -5.77
C PRO A 171 8.73 6.70 -6.54
N PHE A 172 7.75 5.97 -5.98
CA PHE A 172 7.10 4.89 -6.74
C PHE A 172 6.31 5.41 -7.94
N ILE A 173 5.64 6.57 -7.78
CA ILE A 173 4.88 7.18 -8.86
C ILE A 173 5.80 7.60 -10.02
N GLU A 174 7.02 8.01 -9.75
CA GLU A 174 8.03 8.30 -10.77
C GLU A 174 8.34 7.04 -11.59
N ASP A 175 8.62 5.91 -10.93
CA ASP A 175 8.87 4.62 -11.60
C ASP A 175 7.65 4.16 -12.42
N LEU A 176 6.43 4.31 -11.87
CA LEU A 176 5.20 4.00 -12.58
C LEU A 176 5.05 4.88 -13.83
N LEU A 177 5.38 6.17 -13.73
CA LEU A 177 5.32 7.10 -14.87
C LEU A 177 6.38 6.81 -15.93
N GLU A 178 7.52 6.22 -15.56
CA GLU A 178 8.53 5.75 -16.51
C GLU A 178 8.03 4.50 -17.26
N ASP A 179 7.47 3.53 -16.55
CA ASP A 179 6.92 2.31 -17.15
C ASP A 179 5.73 2.61 -18.07
N LEU A 180 4.88 3.59 -17.71
CA LEU A 180 3.79 4.08 -18.55
C LEU A 180 4.24 4.73 -19.88
N ARG A 181 5.54 5.04 -20.04
CA ARG A 181 6.10 5.58 -21.29
C ARG A 181 6.61 4.48 -22.23
N GLU A 182 6.69 3.22 -21.79
CA GLU A 182 7.09 2.12 -22.66
C GLU A 182 5.90 1.67 -23.52
N ASP A 183 5.85 2.15 -24.76
CA ASP A 183 4.74 1.91 -25.71
C ASP A 183 4.52 0.42 -26.04
N ARG A 184 5.53 -0.43 -25.83
CA ARG A 184 5.42 -1.88 -26.06
C ARG A 184 4.88 -2.63 -24.83
N ARG A 185 4.80 -1.98 -23.66
CA ARG A 185 4.29 -2.57 -22.42
C ARG A 185 2.82 -2.90 -22.56
N ARG A 186 2.47 -4.15 -22.20
CA ARG A 186 1.10 -4.66 -22.18
C ARG A 186 0.65 -5.01 -20.77
N LEU A 187 1.58 -5.42 -19.92
CA LEU A 187 1.32 -5.74 -18.53
C LEU A 187 2.55 -5.43 -17.67
N SER A 188 2.33 -4.72 -16.58
CA SER A 188 3.31 -4.51 -15.54
C SER A 188 2.73 -5.00 -14.22
N VAL A 189 3.48 -5.84 -13.54
CA VAL A 189 3.08 -6.44 -12.26
C VAL A 189 4.08 -6.00 -11.20
N TYR A 190 3.62 -5.19 -10.26
CA TYR A 190 4.40 -4.75 -9.11
C TYR A 190 3.93 -5.49 -7.87
N MET A 191 4.80 -6.34 -7.33
CA MET A 191 4.54 -7.19 -6.16
C MET A 191 5.24 -6.59 -4.94
N GLY A 192 4.47 -6.34 -3.88
CA GLY A 192 4.96 -5.68 -2.69
C GLY A 192 4.17 -6.03 -1.44
N HIS A 193 3.91 -5.01 -0.63
CA HIS A 193 3.34 -5.09 0.68
C HIS A 193 1.98 -4.36 0.77
N ASP A 194 1.34 -4.50 1.92
CA ASP A 194 0.16 -3.76 2.33
C ASP A 194 0.39 -2.24 2.44
N PHE A 195 1.65 -1.79 2.57
CA PHE A 195 2.03 -0.38 2.53
C PHE A 195 2.47 0.18 1.18
N GLY A 196 2.53 -0.65 0.14
CA GLY A 196 2.93 -0.25 -1.21
C GLY A 196 3.29 -1.46 -2.06
N PRO A 197 3.08 -1.45 -3.39
CA PRO A 197 2.93 -0.26 -4.23
C PRO A 197 1.50 0.24 -4.38
N ALA A 198 0.48 -0.60 -4.14
CA ALA A 198 -0.91 -0.25 -4.41
C ALA A 198 -1.35 1.01 -3.64
N ASN A 199 -1.00 1.07 -2.35
CA ASN A 199 -1.37 2.21 -1.51
C ASN A 199 -0.78 3.55 -2.00
N SER A 200 0.43 3.52 -2.59
CA SER A 200 1.08 4.69 -3.19
C SER A 200 0.30 5.30 -4.36
N VAL A 201 -0.62 4.55 -4.96
CA VAL A 201 -1.52 5.03 -6.01
C VAL A 201 -2.92 5.31 -5.45
N MET A 202 -3.46 4.39 -4.64
CA MET A 202 -4.83 4.48 -4.14
C MET A 202 -5.07 5.72 -3.26
N ASP A 203 -4.14 5.98 -2.33
CA ASP A 203 -4.33 7.03 -1.32
C ASP A 203 -4.22 8.44 -1.94
N PRO A 204 -3.23 8.77 -2.79
CA PRO A 204 -3.20 10.07 -3.48
C PRO A 204 -4.37 10.33 -4.41
N LEU A 205 -4.88 9.31 -5.10
CA LEU A 205 -6.05 9.42 -5.97
C LEU A 205 -7.37 9.45 -5.18
N ARG A 206 -7.32 9.16 -3.88
CA ARG A 206 -8.48 9.03 -2.98
C ARG A 206 -9.51 8.07 -3.54
N LEU A 207 -9.08 6.88 -3.95
CA LEU A 207 -9.98 5.92 -4.58
C LEU A 207 -11.15 5.54 -3.64
N THR A 208 -12.36 5.56 -4.19
CA THR A 208 -13.57 5.05 -3.54
C THR A 208 -14.22 3.97 -4.39
N TRP A 209 -14.82 2.96 -3.77
CA TRP A 209 -15.60 1.97 -4.53
C TRP A 209 -16.91 2.59 -5.01
N MET A 210 -17.19 2.49 -6.32
CA MET A 210 -18.35 3.16 -6.93
C MET A 210 -19.71 2.68 -6.41
N ASP A 211 -19.79 1.41 -6.01
CA ASP A 211 -21.00 0.78 -5.51
C ASP A 211 -21.38 1.18 -4.08
N SER A 212 -20.44 1.73 -3.31
CA SER A 212 -20.61 2.02 -1.88
C SER A 212 -20.18 3.42 -1.46
N GLY A 213 -19.37 4.12 -2.27
CA GLY A 213 -18.77 5.41 -1.92
C GLY A 213 -17.69 5.32 -0.84
N ASN A 214 -17.41 4.12 -0.32
CA ASN A 214 -16.42 3.93 0.74
C ASN A 214 -14.99 4.01 0.19
N ARG A 215 -14.06 4.56 0.98
CA ARG A 215 -12.63 4.60 0.63
C ARG A 215 -12.06 3.19 0.47
N CYS A 216 -11.31 2.97 -0.61
CA CYS A 216 -10.64 1.70 -0.89
C CYS A 216 -9.54 1.38 0.15
N ALA A 217 -8.81 2.40 0.62
CA ALA A 217 -7.72 2.29 1.59
C ALA A 217 -8.15 2.69 3.02
N SER A 218 -9.30 2.18 3.49
CA SER A 218 -9.80 2.46 4.84
C SER A 218 -9.26 1.52 5.92
N ILE A 219 -8.77 0.35 5.51
CA ILE A 219 -8.14 -0.69 6.35
C ILE A 219 -6.86 -1.19 5.67
N LEU A 220 -6.05 -1.95 6.39
CA LEU A 220 -4.90 -2.64 5.78
C LEU A 220 -5.38 -3.58 4.66
N PRO A 221 -4.72 -3.55 3.48
CA PRO A 221 -5.03 -4.49 2.41
C PRO A 221 -4.98 -5.95 2.88
N PRO A 222 -5.97 -6.79 2.52
CA PRO A 222 -5.91 -8.23 2.81
C PRO A 222 -4.78 -8.91 1.99
N PHE A 223 -4.41 -10.13 2.38
CA PHE A 223 -3.50 -10.95 1.57
C PHE A 223 -4.05 -11.15 0.15
N GLY A 224 -3.18 -11.00 -0.85
CA GLY A 224 -3.57 -11.08 -2.26
C GLY A 224 -4.38 -9.89 -2.77
N ALA A 225 -4.45 -8.79 -2.01
CA ALA A 225 -5.07 -7.57 -2.49
C ALA A 225 -4.40 -7.07 -3.77
N MET A 226 -5.21 -6.60 -4.72
CA MET A 226 -4.75 -6.18 -6.04
C MET A 226 -5.43 -4.88 -6.44
N LEU A 227 -4.61 -3.88 -6.76
CA LEU A 227 -5.02 -2.71 -7.52
C LEU A 227 -4.63 -2.93 -8.99
N MET A 228 -5.60 -2.82 -9.88
CA MET A 228 -5.41 -2.85 -11.31
C MET A 228 -5.73 -1.49 -11.92
N MET A 229 -4.82 -0.99 -12.74
CA MET A 229 -5.01 0.18 -13.59
C MET A 229 -5.09 -0.28 -15.04
N GLU A 230 -6.29 -0.26 -15.61
CA GLU A 230 -6.51 -0.61 -17.00
C GLU A 230 -6.45 0.63 -17.88
N ILE A 231 -5.70 0.56 -18.97
CA ILE A 231 -5.57 1.66 -19.94
C ILE A 231 -6.15 1.20 -21.27
N TYR A 232 -7.18 1.89 -21.73
CA TYR A 232 -7.89 1.58 -22.96
C TYR A 232 -7.30 2.30 -24.17
N THR A 233 -7.60 1.78 -25.35
CA THR A 233 -7.13 2.32 -26.64
C THR A 233 -7.63 3.75 -26.90
N ASP A 234 -8.80 4.11 -26.38
CA ASP A 234 -9.41 5.44 -26.44
C ASP A 234 -8.87 6.41 -25.37
N LYS A 235 -7.73 6.08 -24.75
CA LYS A 235 -7.04 6.89 -23.72
C LYS A 235 -7.92 7.12 -22.48
N LYS A 236 -8.73 6.12 -22.12
CA LYS A 236 -9.40 6.05 -20.83
C LYS A 236 -8.66 5.15 -19.85
N VAL A 237 -8.82 5.44 -18.56
CA VAL A 237 -8.27 4.66 -17.46
C VAL A 237 -9.39 4.20 -16.53
N ARG A 238 -9.34 2.93 -16.12
CA ARG A 238 -10.20 2.37 -15.06
C ARG A 238 -9.33 1.84 -13.93
N PHE A 239 -9.76 2.09 -12.70
CA PHE A 239 -9.16 1.47 -11.51
C PHE A 239 -10.09 0.39 -10.97
N ILE A 240 -9.52 -0.78 -10.67
CA ILE A 240 -10.21 -1.90 -10.03
C ILE A 240 -9.40 -2.27 -8.80
N TYR A 241 -10.05 -2.28 -7.63
CA TYR A 241 -9.42 -2.73 -6.39
C TYR A 241 -10.20 -3.90 -5.81
N ASN A 242 -9.53 -5.05 -5.70
CA ASN A 242 -10.11 -6.33 -5.25
C ASN A 242 -11.39 -6.70 -6.02
N GLY A 243 -11.32 -6.62 -7.35
CA GLY A 243 -12.41 -7.00 -8.26
C GLY A 243 -13.56 -5.99 -8.36
N ARG A 244 -13.48 -4.84 -7.66
CA ARG A 244 -14.52 -3.81 -7.64
C ARG A 244 -14.02 -2.53 -8.28
N VAL A 245 -14.87 -1.89 -9.08
CA VAL A 245 -14.54 -0.64 -9.78
C VAL A 245 -14.43 0.50 -8.78
N ALA A 246 -13.36 1.29 -8.91
CA ALA A 246 -13.10 2.45 -8.09
C ALA A 246 -13.19 3.76 -8.89
N SER A 247 -13.68 4.81 -8.25
CA SER A 247 -13.65 6.18 -8.77
C SER A 247 -12.47 6.96 -8.20
N VAL A 248 -11.92 7.89 -9.00
CA VAL A 248 -10.82 8.77 -8.62
C VAL A 248 -11.41 10.09 -8.13
N GLU A 249 -11.36 10.33 -6.82
CA GLU A 249 -11.99 11.49 -6.21
C GLU A 249 -11.12 12.74 -6.23
N ASN A 250 -9.80 12.58 -6.30
CA ASN A 250 -8.89 13.74 -6.23
C ASN A 250 -8.74 14.50 -7.57
N ILE A 251 -9.46 14.07 -8.60
CA ILE A 251 -9.49 14.71 -9.93
C ILE A 251 -10.95 15.02 -10.26
N LYS A 252 -11.30 16.31 -10.32
CA LYS A 252 -12.69 16.77 -10.44
C LYS A 252 -13.43 16.16 -11.64
N GLU A 253 -12.77 16.01 -12.78
CA GLU A 253 -13.40 15.42 -13.97
C GLU A 253 -13.60 13.91 -13.90
N CYS A 254 -12.97 13.24 -12.94
CA CYS A 254 -13.05 11.79 -12.69
C CYS A 254 -14.01 11.41 -11.57
N SER A 255 -14.22 12.29 -10.59
CA SER A 255 -15.00 12.00 -9.39
C SER A 255 -16.40 11.48 -9.74
N GLY A 256 -16.78 10.38 -9.10
CA GLY A 256 -18.05 9.66 -9.33
C GLY A 256 -18.12 8.89 -10.66
N LYS A 257 -17.02 8.76 -11.43
CA LYS A 257 -16.98 8.05 -12.72
C LYS A 257 -16.10 6.80 -12.66
N ALA A 258 -16.44 5.82 -13.49
CA ALA A 258 -15.70 4.58 -13.69
C ALA A 258 -14.48 4.73 -14.61
N LEU A 259 -14.53 5.72 -15.51
CA LEU A 259 -13.51 5.97 -16.52
C LEU A 259 -12.99 7.40 -16.40
N CYS A 260 -11.68 7.53 -16.39
CA CYS A 260 -10.92 8.77 -16.33
C CYS A 260 -10.18 9.05 -17.63
N SER A 261 -9.86 10.32 -17.90
CA SER A 261 -8.89 10.67 -18.95
C SER A 261 -7.50 10.17 -18.55
N TYR A 262 -6.82 9.41 -19.43
CA TYR A 262 -5.43 9.01 -19.22
C TYR A 262 -4.52 10.21 -19.00
N GLU A 263 -4.73 11.28 -19.76
CA GLU A 263 -3.96 12.52 -19.62
C GLU A 263 -4.14 13.13 -18.23
N ALA A 264 -5.38 13.21 -17.73
CA ALA A 264 -5.64 13.78 -16.41
C ALA A 264 -5.00 12.95 -15.29
N ILE A 265 -5.05 11.60 -15.39
CA ILE A 265 -4.35 10.72 -14.44
C ILE A 265 -2.84 10.99 -14.48
N VAL A 266 -2.22 10.97 -15.66
CA VAL A 266 -0.77 11.17 -15.81
C VAL A 266 -0.33 12.54 -15.32
N GLN A 267 -1.08 13.61 -15.62
CA GLN A 267 -0.75 14.95 -15.13
C GLN A 267 -0.88 15.06 -13.61
N PHE A 268 -1.91 14.45 -13.03
CA PHE A 268 -2.05 14.40 -11.58
C PHE A 268 -0.90 13.62 -10.93
N LEU A 269 -0.56 12.43 -11.44
CA LEU A 269 0.55 11.63 -10.93
C LEU A 269 1.90 12.37 -11.04
N LYS A 270 2.16 13.07 -12.14
CA LYS A 270 3.37 13.92 -12.29
C LYS A 270 3.45 14.99 -11.21
N SER A 271 2.33 15.57 -10.79
CA SER A 271 2.31 16.57 -9.73
C SER A 271 2.71 16.02 -8.35
N LEU A 272 2.65 14.68 -8.18
CA LEU A 272 3.01 14.01 -6.94
C LEU A 272 4.51 13.70 -6.84
N VAL A 273 5.25 13.74 -7.95
CA VAL A 273 6.69 13.47 -7.94
C VAL A 273 7.42 14.62 -7.23
N PRO A 274 8.20 14.35 -6.18
CA PRO A 274 9.01 15.36 -5.50
C PRO A 274 10.17 15.77 -6.39
N SER A 275 10.56 17.03 -6.31
CA SER A 275 11.82 17.47 -6.91
C SER A 275 13.01 16.86 -6.17
N LYS A 276 14.16 16.78 -6.83
CA LYS A 276 15.43 16.35 -6.19
C LYS A 276 15.80 17.20 -4.97
N ARG A 277 15.32 18.44 -4.87
CA ARG A 277 15.55 19.31 -3.72
C ARG A 277 14.63 18.93 -2.55
N GLU A 278 13.40 18.52 -2.83
CA GLU A 278 12.45 18.08 -1.80
C GLU A 278 12.90 16.76 -1.14
N CYS A 279 13.58 15.88 -1.87
CA CYS A 279 14.13 14.64 -1.32
C CYS A 279 15.55 14.76 -0.71
N ARG A 280 16.14 15.95 -0.63
CA ARG A 280 17.49 16.14 -0.08
C ARG A 280 17.48 16.56 1.38
#